data_AF-A0AAE8ZTI8-F1
#
_entry.id   AF-A0AAE8ZTI8-F1
#
_cell.length_a   1.000
_cell.length_b   1.000
_cell.length_c   1.000
_cell.angle_alpha   90.00
_cell.angle_beta   90.00
_cell.angle_gamma   90.00
#
_symmetry.space_group_name_H-M   'P 1'
#
loop_
_entity.id
_entity.type
_entity.pdbx_description
1 polymer ?
#
loop_
_entity_poly.entity_id
_entity_poly.type
_entity_poly.pdbx_seq_one_letter_code
_entity_poly.pdbx_strand_id
1 'polypeptide(L)'
;MSPVESSNVEKDIFRDTPVRFLGYANEVGEAFRSLVKPVVVKFSYVVAFGYVAADSVDKGFKESKKPHANDTEKAKRVAIIAVDTVLWQTFASVLIPGFTINRFCFFTNMLLEKSTKLPTNLRKWTVTALGLATIPFIVHPIDAFVEDAMNKTARKVSAMNRIIRGVIQYNQKIKAGLVKQFEHVSDHPNPTAVMFTCMDSRMLPTRFTQSAVGDMFVVRNAGNMIPAAPNYGSYSEVSINTEPAALELAVKRGKIRHVVVCGHSDCKAMNTLYQLHQCPTKFDVSSPMDQWLRRNGFESMKKLNERLHIGPKTMKFESEVAPSQSFEAIIDPMEKWSAEDKLSQINVLQQIMNISTHEFLKDYLEAGNLHLHGAWFNIYDGEVFLFSKDRKRFVVIDEKTVPSLSAELERRCPLPEDKAGDVVIQNLH
;
A
#
# COMPACT_ATOMS: atom_id res chain seq x y z
N MET A 1 27.62 13.47 25.31
CA MET A 1 26.45 12.76 25.86
C MET A 1 25.71 13.70 26.79
N SER A 2 24.71 14.39 26.24
CA SER A 2 23.70 15.17 26.97
C SER A 2 22.41 14.33 27.00
N PRO A 3 21.64 14.33 28.10
CA PRO A 3 20.44 13.51 28.18
C PRO A 3 19.40 14.04 27.19
N VAL A 4 18.88 13.15 26.37
CA VAL A 4 17.75 13.41 25.49
C VAL A 4 16.53 13.68 26.38
N GLU A 5 16.06 14.92 26.41
CA GLU A 5 14.75 15.24 26.97
C GLU A 5 13.69 14.45 26.18
N SER A 6 13.12 13.45 26.84
CA SER A 6 11.96 12.73 26.35
C SER A 6 10.82 13.73 26.18
N SER A 7 10.47 14.05 24.94
CA SER A 7 9.23 14.76 24.63
C SER A 7 8.08 14.01 25.29
N ASN A 8 7.48 14.59 26.33
CA ASN A 8 6.32 14.05 27.01
C ASN A 8 5.18 13.88 26.00
N VAL A 9 4.99 12.65 25.51
CA VAL A 9 3.74 12.26 24.85
C VAL A 9 2.68 12.33 25.94
N GLU A 10 1.80 13.32 25.85
CA GLU A 10 0.68 13.48 26.77
C GLU A 10 -0.18 12.21 26.71
N LYS A 11 -0.04 11.35 27.74
CA LYS A 11 -0.77 10.06 27.80
C LYS A 11 -2.25 10.34 27.90
N ASP A 12 -3.04 9.74 27.02
CA ASP A 12 -4.49 9.83 27.08
C ASP A 12 -4.97 8.94 28.22
N ILE A 13 -5.44 9.54 29.32
CA ILE A 13 -5.87 8.80 30.52
C ILE A 13 -6.96 7.80 30.19
N PHE A 14 -7.88 8.12 29.28
CA PHE A 14 -8.99 7.25 28.94
C PHE A 14 -8.55 6.13 27.98
N ARG A 15 -7.54 6.34 27.15
CA ARG A 15 -7.10 5.34 26.16
C ARG A 15 -5.92 4.48 26.58
N ASP A 16 -4.96 5.07 27.30
CA ASP A 16 -3.63 4.53 27.54
C ASP A 16 -3.43 4.02 28.98
N THR A 17 -4.47 4.09 29.82
CA THR A 17 -4.43 3.62 31.22
C THR A 17 -5.53 2.59 31.50
N PRO A 18 -5.46 1.87 32.65
CA PRO A 18 -6.51 0.92 33.05
C PRO A 18 -7.92 1.54 33.20
N VAL A 19 -8.03 2.87 33.25
CA VAL A 19 -9.33 3.58 33.23
C VAL A 19 -10.15 3.18 31.99
N ARG A 20 -9.50 2.82 30.89
CA ARG A 20 -10.13 2.28 29.67
C ARG A 20 -11.06 1.10 29.95
N PHE A 21 -10.75 0.26 30.93
CA PHE A 21 -11.55 -0.92 31.25
C PHE A 21 -12.94 -0.57 31.82
N LEU A 22 -13.13 0.64 32.35
CA LEU A 22 -14.44 1.11 32.76
C LEU A 22 -15.41 1.27 31.57
N GLY A 23 -14.87 1.53 30.38
CA GLY A 23 -15.64 1.56 29.14
C GLY A 23 -16.23 0.20 28.75
N TYR A 24 -15.68 -0.90 29.27
CA TYR A 24 -16.13 -2.28 29.02
C TYR A 24 -16.92 -2.88 30.21
N ALA A 25 -17.35 -2.03 31.16
CA ALA A 25 -18.02 -2.50 32.38
C ALA A 25 -19.36 -3.19 32.07
N ASN A 26 -20.09 -2.72 31.06
CA ASN A 26 -21.37 -3.30 30.67
C ASN A 26 -21.24 -4.72 30.13
N GLU A 27 -20.20 -5.05 29.39
CA GLU A 27 -19.93 -6.40 28.87
C GLU A 27 -19.67 -7.40 29.98
N VAL A 28 -18.91 -6.99 30.99
CA VAL A 28 -18.73 -7.78 32.21
C VAL A 28 -20.09 -7.97 32.89
N GLY A 29 -20.86 -6.90 33.06
CA GLY A 29 -22.22 -7.00 33.62
C GLY A 29 -23.14 -7.95 32.83
N GLU A 30 -23.08 -7.91 31.50
CA GLU A 30 -23.85 -8.78 30.61
C GLU A 30 -23.43 -10.24 30.72
N ALA A 31 -22.13 -10.53 30.83
CA ALA A 31 -21.63 -11.88 31.07
C ALA A 31 -22.09 -12.44 32.42
N PHE A 32 -22.15 -11.60 33.46
CA PHE A 32 -22.59 -11.98 34.81
C PHE A 32 -24.12 -11.96 35.00
N ARG A 33 -24.91 -11.59 33.99
CA ARG A 33 -26.37 -11.40 34.08
C ARG A 33 -27.13 -12.60 34.68
N SER A 34 -26.61 -13.82 34.52
CA SER A 34 -27.22 -15.05 35.07
C SER A 34 -26.94 -15.30 36.56
N LEU A 35 -25.91 -14.62 37.10
CA LEU A 35 -25.38 -14.76 38.47
C LEU A 35 -25.74 -13.57 39.37
N VAL A 36 -25.97 -12.38 38.81
CA VAL A 36 -26.22 -11.16 39.58
C VAL A 36 -27.65 -10.62 39.41
N LYS A 37 -28.07 -9.75 40.33
CA LYS A 37 -29.38 -9.07 40.23
C LYS A 37 -29.38 -8.11 39.02
N PRO A 38 -30.53 -7.90 38.35
CA PRO A 38 -30.62 -6.98 37.21
C PRO A 38 -30.14 -5.55 37.49
N VAL A 39 -30.22 -5.10 38.76
CA VAL A 39 -29.71 -3.78 39.19
C VAL A 39 -28.20 -3.66 39.01
N VAL A 40 -27.44 -4.74 39.23
CA VAL A 40 -25.98 -4.75 39.07
C VAL A 40 -25.59 -4.59 37.60
N VAL A 41 -26.35 -5.23 36.69
CA VAL A 41 -26.16 -5.07 35.24
C VAL A 41 -26.50 -3.63 34.82
N LYS A 42 -27.60 -3.06 35.32
CA LYS A 42 -27.93 -1.65 35.03
C LYS A 42 -26.84 -0.69 35.51
N PHE A 43 -26.28 -0.96 36.70
CA PHE A 43 -25.19 -0.15 37.23
C PHE A 43 -23.93 -0.22 36.36
N SER A 44 -23.59 -1.38 35.78
CA SER A 44 -22.43 -1.46 34.90
C SER A 44 -22.58 -0.66 33.61
N TYR A 45 -23.80 -0.52 33.08
CA TYR A 45 -24.09 0.44 32.00
C TYR A 45 -23.92 1.90 32.43
N VAL A 46 -24.32 2.25 33.66
CA VAL A 46 -24.09 3.60 34.20
C VAL A 46 -22.60 3.92 34.28
N VAL A 47 -21.77 2.97 34.72
CA VAL A 47 -20.31 3.11 34.75
C VAL A 47 -19.74 3.32 33.35
N ALA A 48 -20.16 2.50 32.38
CA ALA A 48 -19.68 2.60 31.01
C ALA A 48 -20.08 3.93 30.34
N PHE A 49 -21.34 4.36 30.47
CA PHE A 49 -21.79 5.66 29.94
C PHE A 49 -21.15 6.85 30.69
N GLY A 50 -20.88 6.70 31.99
CA GLY A 50 -20.10 7.69 32.75
C GLY A 50 -18.68 7.85 32.20
N TYR A 51 -18.03 6.75 31.83
CA TYR A 51 -16.75 6.77 31.13
C TYR A 51 -16.85 7.46 29.76
N VAL A 52 -17.89 7.16 28.96
CA VAL A 52 -18.12 7.82 27.66
C VAL A 52 -18.27 9.34 27.81
N ALA A 53 -19.04 9.78 28.81
CA ALA A 53 -19.23 11.19 29.09
C ALA A 53 -17.90 11.86 29.51
N ALA A 54 -17.13 11.21 30.37
CA ALA A 54 -15.84 11.72 30.83
C ALA A 54 -14.81 11.85 29.68
N ASP A 55 -14.70 10.84 28.81
CA ASP A 55 -13.81 10.88 27.64
C ASP A 55 -14.21 11.97 26.64
N SER A 56 -15.52 12.15 26.40
CA SER A 56 -16.03 13.22 25.53
C SER A 56 -15.69 14.63 26.08
N VAL A 57 -15.88 14.84 27.39
CA VAL A 57 -15.55 16.11 28.06
C VAL A 57 -14.05 16.37 28.02
N ASP A 58 -13.22 15.39 28.30
CA ASP A 58 -11.75 15.52 28.26
C ASP A 58 -11.26 15.90 26.86
N LYS A 59 -11.72 15.20 25.81
CA LYS A 59 -11.36 15.52 24.42
C LYS A 59 -11.88 16.87 23.96
N GLY A 60 -13.10 17.25 24.34
CA GLY A 60 -13.65 18.57 24.09
C GLY A 60 -12.81 19.68 24.76
N PHE A 61 -12.40 19.46 26.01
CA PHE A 61 -11.55 20.40 26.75
C PHE A 61 -10.15 20.52 26.13
N LYS A 62 -9.53 19.40 25.76
CA LYS A 62 -8.24 19.39 25.04
C LYS A 62 -8.31 20.14 23.71
N GLU A 63 -9.39 19.98 22.94
CA GLU A 63 -9.59 20.76 21.71
C GLU A 63 -9.78 22.26 21.99
N SER A 64 -10.46 22.61 23.09
CA SER A 64 -10.70 24.01 23.46
C SER A 64 -9.42 24.80 23.78
N LYS A 65 -8.35 24.10 24.15
CA LYS A 65 -7.01 24.66 24.43
C LYS A 65 -6.16 24.87 23.17
N LYS A 66 -6.56 24.32 22.03
CA LYS A 66 -5.83 24.49 20.76
C LYS A 66 -6.08 25.89 20.17
N PRO A 67 -5.13 26.43 19.39
CA PRO A 67 -5.36 27.67 18.65
C PRO A 67 -6.43 27.48 17.58
N HIS A 68 -7.39 28.41 17.52
CA HIS A 68 -8.50 28.46 16.55
C HIS A 68 -8.57 29.86 15.92
N ALA A 69 -9.09 30.00 14.71
CA ALA A 69 -9.12 31.29 14.03
C ALA A 69 -10.14 32.27 14.66
N ASN A 70 -11.20 31.76 15.28
CA ASN A 70 -12.18 32.53 16.04
C ASN A 70 -12.99 31.65 17.00
N ASP A 71 -13.74 32.27 17.92
CA ASP A 71 -14.54 31.57 18.94
C ASP A 71 -15.66 30.71 18.35
N THR A 72 -16.24 31.12 17.22
CA THR A 72 -17.25 30.34 16.51
C THR A 72 -16.67 29.03 15.96
N GLU A 73 -15.46 29.07 15.41
CA GLU A 73 -14.75 27.88 14.94
C GLU A 73 -14.37 26.97 16.11
N LYS A 74 -13.87 27.54 17.20
CA LYS A 74 -13.58 26.82 18.44
C LYS A 74 -14.81 26.07 18.95
N ALA A 75 -15.94 26.76 19.09
CA ALA A 75 -17.19 26.16 19.55
C ALA A 75 -17.66 25.03 18.63
N LYS A 76 -17.60 25.23 17.31
CA LYS A 76 -17.94 24.20 16.32
C LYS A 76 -17.04 22.97 16.42
N ARG A 77 -15.71 23.15 16.50
CA ARG A 77 -14.76 22.02 16.57
C ARG A 77 -14.88 21.25 17.87
N VAL A 78 -15.00 21.94 19.00
CA VAL A 78 -15.24 21.31 20.30
C VAL A 78 -16.54 20.50 20.27
N ALA A 79 -17.63 21.07 19.74
CA ALA A 79 -18.90 20.36 19.62
C ALA A 79 -18.80 19.13 18.71
N ILE A 80 -18.15 19.26 17.55
CA ILE A 80 -17.94 18.14 16.62
C ILE A 80 -17.16 17.01 17.31
N ILE A 81 -16.03 17.31 17.96
CA ILE A 81 -15.21 16.28 18.63
C ILE A 81 -15.94 15.64 19.80
N ALA A 82 -16.69 16.41 20.58
CA ALA A 82 -17.46 15.89 21.70
C ALA A 82 -18.56 14.92 21.20
N VAL A 83 -19.35 15.33 20.20
CA VAL A 83 -20.39 14.50 19.58
C VAL A 83 -19.78 13.25 18.94
N ASP A 84 -18.68 13.42 18.21
CA ASP A 84 -17.98 12.32 17.56
C ASP A 84 -17.47 11.27 18.56
N THR A 85 -16.91 11.72 19.67
CA THR A 85 -16.44 10.86 20.76
C THR A 85 -17.60 10.12 21.40
N VAL A 86 -18.72 10.81 21.69
CA VAL A 86 -19.92 10.17 22.26
C VAL A 86 -20.45 9.10 21.33
N LEU A 87 -20.61 9.41 20.04
CA LEU A 87 -21.12 8.46 19.06
C LEU A 87 -20.21 7.24 18.97
N TRP A 88 -18.91 7.46 18.76
CA TRP A 88 -17.95 6.37 18.62
C TRP A 88 -17.90 5.49 19.86
N GLN A 89 -17.71 6.07 21.04
CA GLN A 89 -17.61 5.30 22.29
C GLN A 89 -18.91 4.58 22.64
N THR A 90 -20.06 5.21 22.40
CA THR A 90 -21.36 4.58 22.64
C THR A 90 -21.54 3.33 21.79
N PHE A 91 -21.17 3.38 20.50
CA PHE A 91 -21.31 2.20 19.63
C PHE A 91 -20.20 1.17 19.84
N ALA A 92 -18.94 1.61 19.89
CA ALA A 92 -17.76 0.74 19.92
C ALA A 92 -17.53 0.09 21.28
N SER A 93 -17.87 0.76 22.38
CA SER A 93 -17.58 0.28 23.74
C SER A 93 -18.82 -0.12 24.53
N VAL A 94 -20.03 0.37 24.20
CA VAL A 94 -21.22 0.11 25.04
C VAL A 94 -22.27 -0.73 24.32
N LEU A 95 -22.84 -0.23 23.23
CA LEU A 95 -24.03 -0.82 22.62
C LEU A 95 -23.72 -2.13 21.89
N ILE A 96 -22.77 -2.12 20.94
CA ILE A 96 -22.53 -3.27 20.07
C ILE A 96 -21.86 -4.42 20.85
N PRO A 97 -20.79 -4.20 21.63
CA PRO A 97 -20.21 -5.28 22.43
C PRO A 97 -21.16 -5.80 23.51
N GLY A 98 -21.86 -4.92 24.23
CA GLY A 98 -22.83 -5.30 25.26
C GLY A 98 -23.95 -6.17 24.69
N PHE A 99 -24.51 -5.78 23.54
CA PHE A 99 -25.49 -6.60 22.83
C PHE A 99 -24.90 -7.94 22.39
N THR A 100 -23.68 -7.94 21.87
CA THR A 100 -23.00 -9.14 21.36
C THR A 100 -22.77 -10.16 22.48
N ILE A 101 -22.23 -9.73 23.62
CA ILE A 101 -22.03 -10.59 24.80
C ILE A 101 -23.36 -11.08 25.35
N ASN A 102 -24.37 -10.22 25.42
CA ASN A 102 -25.70 -10.62 25.87
C ASN A 102 -26.29 -11.74 24.99
N ARG A 103 -26.22 -11.59 23.67
CA ARG A 103 -26.71 -12.61 22.72
C ARG A 103 -25.87 -13.88 22.79
N PHE A 104 -24.55 -13.77 22.87
CA PHE A 104 -23.65 -14.90 23.03
C PHE A 104 -24.01 -15.72 24.27
N CYS A 105 -24.05 -15.10 25.46
CA CYS A 105 -24.40 -15.78 26.70
C CYS A 105 -25.81 -16.39 26.66
N PHE A 106 -26.78 -15.73 26.02
CA PHE A 106 -28.12 -16.28 25.82
C PHE A 106 -28.10 -17.57 24.99
N PHE A 107 -27.43 -17.56 23.83
CA PHE A 107 -27.33 -18.73 22.96
C PHE A 107 -26.51 -19.86 23.60
N THR A 108 -25.41 -19.54 24.29
CA THR A 108 -24.62 -20.53 25.05
C THR A 108 -25.45 -21.20 26.13
N ASN A 109 -26.24 -20.44 26.90
CA ASN A 109 -27.12 -21.03 27.91
C ASN A 109 -28.19 -21.93 27.28
N MET A 110 -28.82 -21.47 26.18
CA MET A 110 -29.84 -22.23 25.46
C MET A 110 -29.28 -23.56 24.89
N LEU A 111 -28.05 -23.52 24.35
CA LEU A 111 -27.39 -24.72 23.84
C LEU A 111 -27.03 -25.68 24.96
N LEU A 112 -26.40 -25.20 26.03
CA LEU A 112 -26.02 -26.05 27.17
C LEU A 112 -27.23 -26.69 27.86
N GLU A 113 -28.36 -25.98 27.91
CA GLU A 113 -29.62 -26.51 28.42
C GLU A 113 -30.18 -27.66 27.57
N LYS A 114 -30.00 -27.61 26.24
CA LYS A 114 -30.45 -28.66 25.33
C LYS A 114 -29.46 -29.82 25.20
N SER A 115 -28.17 -29.56 25.28
CA SER A 115 -27.11 -30.54 24.97
C SER A 115 -26.52 -31.24 26.19
N THR A 116 -26.71 -30.72 27.40
CA THR A 116 -26.07 -31.26 28.62
C THR A 116 -27.04 -31.38 29.79
N LYS A 117 -26.77 -32.32 30.71
CA LYS A 117 -27.47 -32.44 32.00
C LYS A 117 -26.77 -31.66 33.12
N LEU A 118 -26.10 -30.55 32.80
CA LEU A 118 -25.35 -29.78 33.79
C LEU A 118 -26.30 -29.16 34.84
N PRO A 119 -25.92 -29.18 36.14
CA PRO A 119 -26.71 -28.51 37.17
C PRO A 119 -26.73 -26.99 36.94
N THR A 120 -27.85 -26.34 37.27
CA THR A 120 -28.13 -24.94 36.93
C THR A 120 -27.02 -23.97 37.36
N ASN A 121 -26.43 -24.17 38.54
CA ASN A 121 -25.37 -23.30 39.05
C ASN A 121 -24.08 -23.43 38.22
N LEU A 122 -23.69 -24.65 37.88
CA LEU A 122 -22.50 -24.89 37.04
C LEU A 122 -22.71 -24.32 35.64
N ARG A 123 -23.90 -24.52 35.05
CA ARG A 123 -24.27 -23.95 33.75
C ARG A 123 -24.15 -22.43 33.72
N LYS A 124 -24.64 -21.73 34.76
CA LYS A 124 -24.53 -20.26 34.86
C LYS A 124 -23.08 -19.78 34.89
N TRP A 125 -22.24 -20.42 35.71
CA TRP A 125 -20.80 -20.11 35.76
C TRP A 125 -20.09 -20.40 34.44
N THR A 126 -20.41 -21.52 33.78
CA THR A 126 -19.85 -21.85 32.46
C THR A 126 -20.21 -20.80 31.40
N VAL A 127 -21.47 -20.36 31.36
CA VAL A 127 -21.93 -19.31 30.43
C VAL A 127 -21.21 -17.99 30.69
N THR A 128 -21.03 -17.60 31.95
CA THR A 128 -20.30 -16.38 32.32
C THR A 128 -18.83 -16.47 31.94
N ALA A 129 -18.16 -17.60 32.22
CA ALA A 129 -16.76 -17.80 31.87
C ALA A 129 -16.52 -17.73 30.36
N LEU A 130 -17.39 -18.37 29.56
CA LEU A 130 -17.33 -18.31 28.09
C LEU A 130 -17.64 -16.90 27.54
N GLY A 131 -18.57 -16.18 28.17
CA GLY A 131 -18.86 -14.79 27.84
C GLY A 131 -17.64 -13.88 28.02
N LEU A 132 -16.98 -13.97 29.18
CA LEU A 132 -15.78 -13.18 29.48
C LEU A 132 -14.62 -13.53 28.54
N ALA A 133 -14.43 -14.83 28.25
CA ALA A 133 -13.37 -15.29 27.35
C ALA A 133 -13.53 -14.77 25.92
N THR A 134 -14.76 -14.43 25.50
CA THR A 134 -15.05 -13.91 24.15
C THR A 134 -14.71 -12.42 24.00
N ILE A 135 -14.67 -11.63 25.09
CA ILE A 135 -14.48 -10.18 25.06
C ILE A 135 -13.21 -9.75 24.28
N PRO A 136 -12.01 -10.31 24.50
CA PRO A 136 -10.80 -9.89 23.76
C PRO A 136 -10.88 -10.09 22.25
N PHE A 137 -11.70 -11.03 21.78
CA PHE A 137 -11.81 -11.39 20.37
C PHE A 137 -12.84 -10.54 19.61
N ILE A 138 -13.81 -9.93 20.31
CA ILE A 138 -14.86 -9.13 19.66
C ILE A 138 -14.55 -7.64 19.58
N VAL A 139 -13.69 -7.11 20.47
CA VAL A 139 -13.44 -5.67 20.57
C VAL A 139 -12.81 -5.09 19.30
N HIS A 140 -11.70 -5.65 18.82
CA HIS A 140 -10.99 -5.11 17.65
C HIS A 140 -11.83 -5.11 16.35
N PRO A 141 -12.57 -6.19 16.02
CA PRO A 141 -13.48 -6.19 14.87
C PRO A 141 -14.59 -5.15 14.99
N ILE A 142 -15.18 -4.97 16.19
CA ILE A 142 -16.25 -4.00 16.42
C ILE A 142 -15.72 -2.57 16.28
N ASP A 143 -14.56 -2.25 16.86
CA ASP A 143 -13.92 -0.94 16.73
C ASP A 143 -13.71 -0.56 15.26
N ALA A 144 -13.18 -1.50 14.47
CA ALA A 144 -12.94 -1.29 13.04
C ALA A 144 -14.24 -1.08 12.25
N PHE A 145 -15.29 -1.86 12.57
CA PHE A 145 -16.60 -1.73 11.95
C PHE A 145 -17.26 -0.38 12.27
N VAL A 146 -17.27 0.04 13.53
CA VAL A 146 -17.86 1.31 13.95
C VAL A 146 -17.12 2.48 13.32
N GLU A 147 -15.78 2.42 13.28
CA GLU A 147 -14.95 3.42 12.62
C GLU A 147 -15.30 3.56 11.13
N ASP A 148 -15.39 2.45 10.39
CA ASP A 148 -15.77 2.46 8.97
C ASP A 148 -17.20 2.96 8.76
N ALA A 149 -18.16 2.48 9.56
CA ALA A 149 -19.55 2.89 9.49
C ALA A 149 -19.72 4.40 9.75
N MET A 150 -19.04 4.94 10.75
CA MET A 150 -19.05 6.37 11.04
C MET A 150 -18.39 7.18 9.92
N ASN A 151 -17.26 6.73 9.37
CA ASN A 151 -16.59 7.37 8.24
C ASN A 151 -17.43 7.40 6.96
N LYS A 152 -18.32 6.42 6.75
CA LYS A 152 -19.27 6.39 5.64
C LYS A 152 -20.54 7.23 5.88
N THR A 153 -20.83 7.59 7.13
CA THR A 153 -22.10 8.25 7.52
C THR A 153 -21.87 9.59 8.20
N ALA A 154 -21.64 9.59 9.52
CA ALA A 154 -21.58 10.76 10.38
C ALA A 154 -20.31 11.60 10.18
N ARG A 155 -19.18 10.93 9.92
CA ARG A 155 -17.87 11.53 9.64
C ARG A 155 -17.67 11.60 8.13
N LYS A 156 -18.47 12.40 7.43
CA LYS A 156 -18.22 12.71 6.01
C LYS A 156 -17.00 13.65 5.92
N VAL A 157 -15.83 13.11 6.22
CA VAL A 157 -14.56 13.83 6.23
C VAL A 157 -14.14 14.01 4.78
N SER A 158 -14.04 15.27 4.33
CA SER A 158 -13.46 15.59 3.03
C SER A 158 -12.14 14.83 2.84
N ALA A 159 -11.91 14.22 1.67
CA ALA A 159 -10.68 13.49 1.38
C ALA A 159 -9.43 14.34 1.71
N MET A 160 -9.52 15.65 1.49
CA MET A 160 -8.46 16.60 1.83
C MET A 160 -8.17 16.68 3.34
N ASN A 161 -9.21 16.61 4.18
CA ASN A 161 -9.03 16.59 5.64
C ASN A 161 -8.31 15.32 6.11
N ARG A 162 -8.49 14.18 5.44
CA ARG A 162 -7.71 12.96 5.73
C ARG A 162 -6.24 13.14 5.41
N ILE A 163 -5.93 13.74 4.26
CA ILE A 163 -4.55 14.05 3.84
C ILE A 163 -3.89 15.01 4.83
N ILE A 164 -4.56 16.13 5.18
CA ILE A 164 -4.03 17.12 6.12
C ILE A 164 -3.76 16.51 7.49
N ARG A 165 -4.68 15.69 8.02
CA ARG A 165 -4.47 14.96 9.28
C ARG A 165 -3.25 14.02 9.18
N GLY A 166 -3.07 13.35 8.04
CA GLY A 166 -1.89 12.54 7.77
C GLY A 166 -0.58 13.35 7.80
N VAL A 167 -0.58 14.55 7.20
CA VAL A 167 0.58 15.47 7.23
C VAL A 167 0.91 15.93 8.65
N ILE A 168 -0.11 16.23 9.48
CA ILE A 168 0.10 16.57 10.90
C ILE A 168 0.76 15.41 11.65
N GLN A 169 0.27 14.18 11.45
CA GLN A 169 0.88 12.99 12.05
C GLN A 169 2.32 12.77 11.58
N TYR A 170 2.59 12.96 10.29
CA TYR A 170 3.94 12.93 9.74
C TYR A 170 4.85 13.98 10.42
N ASN A 171 4.39 15.23 10.55
CA ASN A 171 5.15 16.31 11.18
C ASN A 171 5.50 16.00 12.64
N GLN A 172 4.59 15.37 13.36
CA GLN A 172 4.77 15.05 14.78
C GLN A 172 5.65 13.82 15.02
N LYS A 173 5.56 12.79 14.16
CA LYS A 173 6.14 11.47 14.44
C LYS A 173 7.29 11.06 13.54
N ILE A 174 7.33 11.54 12.30
CA ILE A 174 8.22 11.00 11.24
C ILE A 174 9.22 12.06 10.77
N LYS A 175 8.79 13.33 10.68
CA LYS A 175 9.56 14.42 10.06
C LYS A 175 11.00 14.52 10.56
N ALA A 176 11.22 14.47 11.87
CA ALA A 176 12.57 14.63 12.43
C ALA A 176 13.54 13.52 11.96
N GLY A 177 13.07 12.28 11.84
CA GLY A 177 13.85 11.18 11.30
C GLY A 177 14.10 11.33 9.80
N LEU A 178 13.09 11.75 9.04
CA LEU A 178 13.21 11.93 7.59
C LEU A 178 14.15 13.08 7.21
N VAL A 179 14.14 14.18 7.97
CA VAL A 179 15.06 15.32 7.74
C VAL A 179 16.52 14.89 7.87
N LYS A 180 16.85 14.06 8.87
CA LYS A 180 18.21 13.51 9.01
C LYS A 180 18.63 12.65 7.81
N GLN A 181 17.69 11.92 7.22
CA GLN A 181 17.95 11.16 5.99
C GLN A 181 18.19 12.09 4.80
N PHE A 182 17.43 13.19 4.67
CA PHE A 182 17.67 14.19 3.63
C PHE A 182 19.03 14.85 3.75
N GLU A 183 19.46 15.22 4.96
CA GLU A 183 20.79 15.80 5.21
C GLU A 183 21.89 14.83 4.76
N HIS A 184 21.80 13.56 5.18
CA HIS A 184 22.76 12.53 4.79
C HIS A 184 22.84 12.33 3.26
N VAL A 185 21.70 12.26 2.58
CA VAL A 185 21.63 12.09 1.11
C VAL A 185 22.09 13.36 0.38
N SER A 186 21.83 14.54 0.92
CA SER A 186 22.29 15.81 0.35
C SER A 186 23.81 15.89 0.34
N ASP A 187 24.46 15.38 1.40
CA ASP A 187 25.92 15.35 1.48
C ASP A 187 26.54 14.29 0.55
N HIS A 188 25.83 13.17 0.30
CA HIS A 188 26.33 12.03 -0.48
C HIS A 188 25.22 11.35 -1.33
N PRO A 189 24.75 11.96 -2.42
CA PRO A 189 23.70 11.36 -3.23
C PRO A 189 24.24 10.17 -4.03
N ASN A 190 23.75 8.95 -3.74
CA ASN A 190 24.14 7.74 -4.47
C ASN A 190 22.92 6.84 -4.81
N PRO A 191 21.97 7.33 -5.62
CA PRO A 191 20.84 6.50 -6.05
C PRO A 191 21.33 5.33 -6.90
N THR A 192 20.84 4.14 -6.58
CA THR A 192 21.29 2.89 -7.23
C THR A 192 20.43 2.51 -8.42
N ALA A 193 19.16 2.95 -8.43
CA ALA A 193 18.19 2.55 -9.45
C ALA A 193 17.19 3.66 -9.82
N VAL A 194 16.52 3.47 -10.95
CA VAL A 194 15.25 4.13 -11.29
C VAL A 194 14.19 3.07 -11.53
N MET A 195 13.03 3.21 -10.88
CA MET A 195 11.91 2.30 -11.01
C MET A 195 10.73 2.97 -11.72
N PHE A 196 10.30 2.40 -12.84
CA PHE A 196 9.05 2.73 -13.52
C PHE A 196 7.95 1.80 -13.03
N THR A 197 6.88 2.35 -12.46
CA THR A 197 5.74 1.54 -11.99
C THR A 197 4.40 2.21 -12.27
N CYS A 198 3.31 1.54 -11.93
CA CYS A 198 1.97 2.05 -12.13
C CYS A 198 1.61 3.13 -11.11
N MET A 199 0.82 4.11 -11.54
CA MET A 199 0.21 5.13 -10.65
C MET A 199 -0.91 4.58 -9.75
N ASP A 200 -1.23 3.28 -9.85
CA ASP A 200 -2.24 2.62 -9.02
C ASP A 200 -1.99 2.88 -7.52
N SER A 201 -3.02 3.29 -6.79
CA SER A 201 -2.92 3.64 -5.37
C SER A 201 -2.45 2.50 -4.47
N ARG A 202 -2.54 1.25 -4.94
CA ARG A 202 -2.07 0.04 -4.24
C ARG A 202 -0.57 -0.17 -4.41
N MET A 203 0.04 0.42 -5.44
CA MET A 203 1.48 0.33 -5.71
C MET A 203 2.24 1.36 -4.87
N LEU A 204 2.98 0.86 -3.87
CA LEU A 204 3.85 1.66 -3.01
C LEU A 204 5.28 1.10 -3.06
N PRO A 205 6.07 1.38 -4.13
CA PRO A 205 7.40 0.83 -4.35
C PRO A 205 8.32 0.83 -3.16
N THR A 206 8.49 1.98 -2.52
CA THR A 206 9.38 2.16 -1.37
C THR A 206 8.95 1.35 -0.15
N ARG A 207 7.68 0.94 -0.05
CA ARG A 207 7.21 0.08 1.03
C ARG A 207 7.53 -1.39 0.82
N PHE A 208 7.34 -1.94 -0.37
CA PHE A 208 7.63 -3.36 -0.58
C PHE A 208 9.11 -3.64 -0.87
N THR A 209 9.87 -2.61 -1.30
CA THR A 209 11.34 -2.70 -1.44
C THR A 209 12.12 -2.28 -0.19
N GLN A 210 11.43 -1.73 0.81
CA GLN A 210 12.04 -1.16 2.03
C GLN A 210 13.12 -0.11 1.74
N SER A 211 13.00 0.62 0.63
CA SER A 211 13.95 1.67 0.24
C SER A 211 13.91 2.88 1.17
N ALA A 212 15.10 3.37 1.51
CA ALA A 212 15.32 4.63 2.18
C ALA A 212 15.23 5.82 1.20
N VAL A 213 15.23 7.02 1.77
CA VAL A 213 15.39 8.25 0.99
C VAL A 213 16.72 8.20 0.25
N GLY A 214 16.71 8.52 -1.05
CA GLY A 214 17.91 8.59 -1.87
C GLY A 214 18.27 7.28 -2.60
N ASP A 215 17.67 6.14 -2.23
CA ASP A 215 18.04 4.83 -2.82
C ASP A 215 17.71 4.72 -4.31
N MET A 216 16.60 5.31 -4.76
CA MET A 216 16.15 5.21 -6.14
C MET A 216 15.21 6.35 -6.56
N PHE A 217 15.18 6.64 -7.87
CA PHE A 217 14.11 7.43 -8.47
C PHE A 217 12.88 6.56 -8.73
N VAL A 218 11.67 7.12 -8.60
CA VAL A 218 10.42 6.41 -8.89
C VAL A 218 9.60 7.22 -9.88
N VAL A 219 9.34 6.64 -11.04
CA VAL A 219 8.48 7.20 -12.09
C VAL A 219 7.17 6.43 -12.11
N ARG A 220 6.04 7.14 -12.07
CA ARG A 220 4.71 6.52 -11.99
C ARG A 220 3.78 7.06 -13.06
N ASN A 221 3.25 6.16 -13.89
CA ASN A 221 2.23 6.49 -14.91
C ASN A 221 1.19 5.37 -15.04
N ALA A 222 0.20 5.55 -15.90
CA ALA A 222 -0.83 4.54 -16.13
C ALA A 222 -0.22 3.34 -16.88
N GLY A 223 -0.11 2.20 -16.20
CA GLY A 223 0.36 0.95 -16.79
C GLY A 223 1.88 0.81 -16.91
N ASN A 224 2.65 1.61 -16.15
CA ASN A 224 4.12 1.53 -16.09
C ASN A 224 4.78 1.54 -17.48
N MET A 225 4.22 2.30 -18.42
CA MET A 225 4.61 2.32 -19.82
C MET A 225 5.76 3.29 -20.06
N ILE A 226 6.69 2.91 -20.94
CA ILE A 226 7.75 3.77 -21.44
C ILE A 226 7.60 3.81 -22.96
N PRO A 227 7.27 4.97 -23.56
CA PRO A 227 7.14 5.09 -25.02
C PRO A 227 8.45 4.71 -25.73
N ALA A 228 8.36 3.83 -26.73
CA ALA A 228 9.49 3.49 -27.59
C ALA A 228 10.03 4.72 -28.34
N ALA A 229 11.28 4.67 -28.81
CA ALA A 229 11.92 5.81 -29.48
C ALA A 229 11.12 6.41 -30.65
N PRO A 230 10.51 5.64 -31.58
CA PRO A 230 9.69 6.22 -32.65
C PRO A 230 8.43 6.96 -32.15
N ASN A 231 7.96 6.64 -30.94
CA ASN A 231 6.84 7.30 -30.30
C ASN A 231 7.26 8.59 -29.57
N TYR A 232 8.53 9.01 -29.69
CA TYR A 232 9.10 10.22 -29.11
C TYR A 232 9.97 10.96 -30.15
N GLY A 233 9.61 12.21 -30.48
CA GLY A 233 10.53 13.14 -31.17
C GLY A 233 10.69 13.01 -32.68
N SER A 234 9.60 12.84 -33.46
CA SER A 234 9.64 13.08 -34.92
C SER A 234 8.93 14.38 -35.32
N TYR A 235 9.47 15.02 -36.35
CA TYR A 235 9.44 16.45 -36.74
C TYR A 235 8.07 17.15 -36.94
N SER A 236 6.93 16.54 -36.62
CA SER A 236 5.62 17.17 -36.84
C SER A 236 4.65 17.16 -35.66
N GLU A 237 4.82 16.29 -34.66
CA GLU A 237 3.97 16.26 -33.46
C GLU A 237 4.80 15.80 -32.26
N VAL A 238 5.52 16.74 -31.63
CA VAL A 238 6.34 16.42 -30.46
C VAL A 238 5.43 16.23 -29.24
N SER A 239 4.99 15.00 -28.99
CA SER A 239 4.61 14.61 -27.63
C SER A 239 5.90 14.45 -26.82
N ILE A 240 6.32 15.49 -26.12
CA ILE A 240 7.38 15.39 -25.12
C ILE A 240 6.83 14.54 -23.98
N ASN A 241 7.22 13.26 -23.95
CA ASN A 241 6.80 12.34 -22.89
C ASN A 241 7.77 12.46 -21.71
N THR A 242 7.27 12.29 -20.49
CA THR A 242 8.08 12.46 -19.29
C THR A 242 9.04 11.30 -19.04
N GLU A 243 8.75 10.12 -19.60
CA GLU A 243 9.49 8.88 -19.33
C GLU A 243 10.88 8.87 -19.98
N PRO A 244 11.07 9.23 -21.27
CA PRO A 244 12.41 9.39 -21.83
C PRO A 244 13.24 10.47 -21.11
N ALA A 245 12.61 11.57 -20.68
CA ALA A 245 13.29 12.61 -19.91
C ALA A 245 13.76 12.08 -18.53
N ALA A 246 12.94 11.26 -17.86
CA ALA A 246 13.32 10.60 -16.62
C ALA A 246 14.47 9.59 -16.81
N LEU A 247 14.49 8.86 -17.93
CA LEU A 247 15.61 7.99 -18.29
C LEU A 247 16.90 8.80 -18.51
N GLU A 248 16.84 9.91 -19.24
CA GLU A 248 18.01 10.77 -19.46
C GLU A 248 18.54 11.34 -18.13
N LEU A 249 17.63 11.84 -17.27
CA LEU A 249 17.99 12.37 -15.96
C LEU A 249 18.64 11.30 -15.08
N ALA A 250 18.03 10.12 -14.96
CA ALA A 250 18.52 9.06 -14.08
C ALA A 250 19.83 8.45 -14.59
N VAL A 251 19.87 8.06 -15.87
CA VAL A 251 20.99 7.28 -16.41
C VAL A 251 22.12 8.18 -16.89
N LYS A 252 21.83 9.10 -17.83
CA LYS A 252 22.89 9.88 -18.48
C LYS A 252 23.47 10.94 -17.56
N ARG A 253 22.59 11.66 -16.83
CA ARG A 253 22.98 12.72 -15.91
C ARG A 253 23.30 12.18 -14.51
N GLY A 254 22.45 11.29 -13.99
CA GLY A 254 22.56 10.72 -12.64
C GLY A 254 23.46 9.49 -12.52
N LYS A 255 24.00 8.96 -13.63
CA LYS A 255 24.90 7.78 -13.67
C LYS A 255 24.33 6.51 -13.05
N ILE A 256 23.00 6.41 -12.95
CA ILE A 256 22.33 5.21 -12.47
C ILE A 256 22.52 4.07 -13.47
N ARG A 257 22.86 2.90 -12.94
CA ARG A 257 23.10 1.68 -13.72
C ARG A 257 21.91 0.72 -13.76
N HIS A 258 20.92 0.88 -12.90
CA HIS A 258 19.78 -0.05 -12.82
C HIS A 258 18.46 0.64 -13.17
N VAL A 259 17.77 0.13 -14.19
CA VAL A 259 16.39 0.52 -14.53
C VAL A 259 15.48 -0.66 -14.27
N VAL A 260 14.46 -0.47 -13.43
CA VAL A 260 13.47 -1.49 -13.09
C VAL A 260 12.12 -1.09 -13.66
N VAL A 261 11.52 -1.93 -14.49
CA VAL A 261 10.10 -1.80 -14.87
C VAL A 261 9.28 -2.74 -13.99
N CYS A 262 8.36 -2.18 -13.20
CA CYS A 262 7.54 -2.92 -12.25
C CYS A 262 6.05 -2.81 -12.60
N GLY A 263 5.50 -3.91 -13.14
CA GLY A 263 4.06 -4.09 -13.35
C GLY A 263 3.37 -4.72 -12.15
N HIS A 264 2.06 -4.96 -12.26
CA HIS A 264 1.32 -5.62 -11.19
C HIS A 264 0.05 -6.34 -11.68
N SER A 265 -0.47 -7.26 -10.88
CA SER A 265 -1.77 -7.90 -11.12
C SER A 265 -2.93 -6.93 -10.94
N ASP A 266 -4.04 -7.19 -11.64
CA ASP A 266 -5.24 -6.34 -11.66
C ASP A 266 -4.90 -4.87 -11.96
N CYS A 267 -4.03 -4.67 -12.95
CA CYS A 267 -3.65 -3.35 -13.41
C CYS A 267 -4.78 -2.74 -14.22
N LYS A 268 -5.42 -1.69 -13.68
CA LYS A 268 -6.53 -1.00 -14.33
C LYS A 268 -6.20 -0.55 -15.76
N ALA A 269 -4.97 -0.07 -15.99
CA ALA A 269 -4.50 0.31 -17.32
C ALA A 269 -4.43 -0.88 -18.28
N MET A 270 -3.93 -2.04 -17.83
CA MET A 270 -3.89 -3.26 -18.65
C MET A 270 -5.29 -3.82 -18.90
N ASN A 271 -6.16 -3.81 -17.89
CA ASN A 271 -7.55 -4.21 -18.00
C ASN A 271 -8.28 -3.35 -19.05
N THR A 272 -8.09 -2.02 -19.01
CA THR A 272 -8.65 -1.10 -20.01
C THR A 272 -8.07 -1.37 -21.40
N LEU A 273 -6.75 -1.52 -21.54
CA LEU A 273 -6.12 -1.83 -22.82
C LEU A 273 -6.67 -3.13 -23.44
N TYR A 274 -6.81 -4.18 -22.63
CA TYR A 274 -7.39 -5.45 -23.06
C TYR A 274 -8.85 -5.27 -23.50
N GLN A 275 -9.67 -4.54 -22.74
CA GLN A 275 -11.07 -4.26 -23.09
C GLN A 275 -11.20 -3.45 -24.38
N LEU A 276 -10.36 -2.43 -24.58
CA LEU A 276 -10.33 -1.64 -25.82
C LEU A 276 -9.94 -2.51 -27.03
N HIS A 277 -9.08 -3.50 -26.83
CA HIS A 277 -8.73 -4.46 -27.87
C HIS A 277 -9.89 -5.41 -28.20
N GLN A 278 -10.59 -5.93 -27.17
CA GLN A 278 -11.74 -6.83 -27.36
C GLN A 278 -12.95 -6.13 -27.98
N CYS A 279 -13.16 -4.84 -27.66
CA CYS A 279 -14.24 -4.02 -28.22
C CYS A 279 -13.69 -2.71 -28.79
N PRO A 280 -13.18 -2.70 -30.03
CA PRO A 280 -12.62 -1.49 -30.65
C PRO A 280 -13.60 -0.31 -30.76
N THR A 281 -14.91 -0.57 -30.76
CA THR A 281 -15.97 0.47 -30.77
C THR A 281 -16.06 1.28 -29.49
N LYS A 282 -15.45 0.81 -28.38
CA LYS A 282 -15.37 1.56 -27.12
C LYS A 282 -14.21 2.55 -27.07
N PHE A 283 -13.33 2.54 -28.07
CA PHE A 283 -12.22 3.49 -28.13
C PHE A 283 -12.73 4.92 -28.32
N ASP A 284 -12.42 5.77 -27.36
CA ASP A 284 -12.72 7.19 -27.42
C ASP A 284 -11.49 7.97 -27.90
N VAL A 285 -11.58 8.53 -29.10
CA VAL A 285 -10.51 9.36 -29.70
C VAL A 285 -10.19 10.58 -28.83
N SER A 286 -11.16 11.09 -28.07
CA SER A 286 -10.96 12.24 -27.19
C SER A 286 -10.37 11.87 -25.82
N SER A 287 -10.30 10.58 -25.47
CA SER A 287 -9.76 10.09 -24.21
C SER A 287 -8.22 10.07 -24.24
N PRO A 288 -7.53 10.85 -23.38
CA PRO A 288 -6.08 10.78 -23.28
C PRO A 288 -5.59 9.40 -22.82
N MET A 289 -6.40 8.71 -21.99
CA MET A 289 -6.09 7.36 -21.51
C MET A 289 -6.13 6.34 -22.65
N ASP A 290 -7.16 6.38 -23.48
CA ASP A 290 -7.33 5.42 -24.58
C ASP A 290 -6.18 5.59 -25.59
N GLN A 291 -5.87 6.84 -25.94
CA GLN A 291 -4.72 7.16 -26.80
C GLN A 291 -3.39 6.71 -26.18
N TRP A 292 -3.16 7.01 -24.89
CA TRP A 292 -1.97 6.61 -24.16
C TRP A 292 -1.76 5.09 -24.19
N LEU A 293 -2.79 4.33 -23.80
CA LEU A 293 -2.72 2.87 -23.71
C LEU A 293 -2.59 2.23 -25.07
N ARG A 294 -3.37 2.69 -26.06
CA ARG A 294 -3.33 2.11 -27.41
C ARG A 294 -1.98 2.37 -28.08
N ARG A 295 -1.44 3.58 -27.96
CA ARG A 295 -0.14 3.94 -28.56
C ARG A 295 1.02 3.18 -27.93
N ASN A 296 1.07 3.11 -26.61
CA ASN A 296 2.24 2.57 -25.89
C ASN A 296 2.10 1.09 -25.51
N GLY A 297 0.89 0.53 -25.56
CA GLY A 297 0.59 -0.88 -25.27
C GLY A 297 0.33 -1.75 -26.50
N PHE A 298 0.39 -1.20 -27.71
CA PHE A 298 0.09 -1.94 -28.95
C PHE A 298 0.94 -3.21 -29.11
N GLU A 299 2.26 -3.10 -28.98
CA GLU A 299 3.16 -4.25 -29.10
C GLU A 299 2.95 -5.28 -27.98
N SER A 300 2.61 -4.82 -26.76
CA SER A 300 2.24 -5.71 -25.66
C SER A 300 0.98 -6.51 -25.99
N MET A 301 -0.03 -5.89 -26.60
CA MET A 301 -1.25 -6.57 -27.05
C MET A 301 -0.98 -7.57 -28.17
N LYS A 302 -0.13 -7.22 -29.14
CA LYS A 302 0.29 -8.14 -30.21
C LYS A 302 0.95 -9.39 -29.64
N LYS A 303 1.87 -9.21 -28.68
CA LYS A 303 2.51 -10.32 -27.96
C LYS A 303 1.52 -11.12 -27.11
N LEU A 304 0.52 -10.48 -26.50
CA LEU A 304 -0.54 -11.22 -25.80
C LEU A 304 -1.30 -12.13 -26.76
N ASN A 305 -1.70 -11.63 -27.93
CA ASN A 305 -2.42 -12.43 -28.92
C ASN A 305 -1.58 -13.62 -29.41
N GLU A 306 -0.28 -13.40 -29.66
CA GLU A 306 0.67 -14.48 -29.94
C GLU A 306 0.69 -15.50 -28.79
N ARG A 307 0.88 -15.04 -27.54
CA ARG A 307 0.91 -15.89 -26.33
C ARG A 307 -0.36 -16.72 -26.15
N LEU A 308 -1.52 -16.14 -26.42
CA LEU A 308 -2.82 -16.82 -26.32
C LEU A 308 -3.00 -17.85 -27.45
N HIS A 309 -2.42 -17.60 -28.62
CA HIS A 309 -2.48 -18.53 -29.76
C HIS A 309 -1.51 -19.72 -29.60
N ILE A 310 -0.26 -19.47 -29.18
CA ILE A 310 0.78 -20.51 -29.12
C ILE A 310 0.82 -21.28 -27.80
N GLY A 311 0.12 -20.80 -26.76
CA GLY A 311 0.16 -21.36 -25.40
C GLY A 311 1.40 -20.94 -24.60
N PRO A 312 1.70 -21.59 -23.45
CA PRO A 312 2.83 -21.26 -22.55
C PRO A 312 4.18 -21.67 -23.14
N LYS A 313 4.49 -21.22 -24.35
CA LYS A 313 5.73 -21.46 -25.06
C LYS A 313 6.66 -20.26 -24.95
N THR A 314 7.91 -20.50 -25.29
CA THR A 314 8.94 -19.47 -25.39
C THR A 314 8.55 -18.42 -26.43
N MET A 315 8.59 -17.16 -26.02
CA MET A 315 8.40 -15.97 -26.85
C MET A 315 9.69 -15.16 -26.88
N LYS A 316 9.92 -14.46 -27.98
CA LYS A 316 11.10 -13.61 -28.15
C LYS A 316 10.79 -12.14 -27.87
N PHE A 317 11.73 -11.49 -27.21
CA PHE A 317 11.77 -10.04 -26.98
C PHE A 317 13.10 -9.55 -27.53
N GLU A 318 13.04 -8.89 -28.69
CA GLU A 318 14.22 -8.55 -29.48
C GLU A 318 14.35 -7.03 -29.58
N SER A 319 15.59 -6.55 -29.51
CA SER A 319 15.95 -5.14 -29.71
C SER A 319 16.92 -5.01 -30.87
N GLU A 320 16.54 -4.24 -31.89
CA GLU A 320 17.39 -3.97 -33.05
C GLU A 320 18.55 -3.02 -32.69
N VAL A 321 18.29 -2.05 -31.80
CA VAL A 321 19.27 -1.02 -31.39
C VAL A 321 20.31 -1.58 -30.43
N ALA A 322 19.91 -2.46 -29.50
CA ALA A 322 20.81 -3.08 -28.54
C ALA A 322 20.56 -4.61 -28.46
N PRO A 323 21.09 -5.40 -29.42
CA PRO A 323 20.83 -6.85 -29.49
C PRO A 323 21.19 -7.62 -28.22
N SER A 324 22.20 -7.16 -27.47
CA SER A 324 22.63 -7.71 -26.18
C SER A 324 21.52 -7.69 -25.10
N GLN A 325 20.51 -6.84 -25.28
CA GLN A 325 19.37 -6.76 -24.38
C GLN A 325 18.24 -7.73 -24.73
N SER A 326 18.29 -8.38 -25.90
CA SER A 326 17.26 -9.33 -26.32
C SER A 326 17.22 -10.56 -25.39
N PHE A 327 16.03 -11.10 -25.17
CA PHE A 327 15.82 -12.29 -24.34
C PHE A 327 14.59 -13.08 -24.75
N GLU A 328 14.48 -14.27 -24.18
CA GLU A 328 13.33 -15.15 -24.32
C GLU A 328 12.54 -15.21 -23.03
N ALA A 329 11.21 -15.34 -23.13
CA ALA A 329 10.32 -15.43 -21.98
C ALA A 329 9.22 -16.45 -22.21
N ILE A 330 8.86 -17.18 -21.16
CA ILE A 330 7.66 -18.00 -21.05
C ILE A 330 6.74 -17.29 -20.06
N ILE A 331 5.66 -16.71 -20.58
CA ILE A 331 4.69 -15.96 -19.78
C ILE A 331 3.73 -16.94 -19.13
N ASP A 332 3.58 -16.85 -17.81
CA ASP A 332 2.65 -17.66 -17.03
C ASP A 332 2.66 -19.16 -17.41
N PRO A 333 3.78 -19.89 -17.19
CA PRO A 333 3.92 -21.28 -17.62
C PRO A 333 2.92 -22.23 -16.96
N MET A 334 2.35 -21.84 -15.81
CA MET A 334 1.36 -22.63 -15.06
C MET A 334 -0.08 -22.23 -15.37
N GLU A 335 -0.29 -21.28 -16.31
CA GLU A 335 -1.62 -20.77 -16.68
C GLU A 335 -2.45 -20.31 -15.46
N LYS A 336 -1.77 -19.70 -14.48
CA LYS A 336 -2.38 -19.25 -13.21
C LYS A 336 -3.16 -17.94 -13.38
N TRP A 337 -2.75 -17.08 -14.31
CA TRP A 337 -3.16 -15.68 -14.38
C TRP A 337 -4.22 -15.43 -15.45
N SER A 338 -5.00 -14.35 -15.30
CA SER A 338 -5.95 -13.94 -16.33
C SER A 338 -5.25 -13.43 -17.60
N ALA A 339 -5.99 -13.21 -18.68
CA ALA A 339 -5.42 -12.62 -19.91
C ALA A 339 -4.84 -11.21 -19.65
N GLU A 340 -5.48 -10.42 -18.79
CA GLU A 340 -5.05 -9.08 -18.40
C GLU A 340 -3.79 -9.11 -17.53
N ASP A 341 -3.65 -10.09 -16.63
CA ASP A 341 -2.45 -10.26 -15.82
C ASP A 341 -1.27 -10.80 -16.65
N LYS A 342 -1.54 -11.72 -17.59
CA LYS A 342 -0.57 -12.13 -18.62
C LYS A 342 -0.12 -10.93 -19.46
N LEU A 343 -1.06 -10.06 -19.86
CA LEU A 343 -0.77 -8.81 -20.55
C LEU A 343 0.09 -7.89 -19.69
N SER A 344 -0.19 -7.79 -18.39
CA SER A 344 0.63 -7.01 -17.45
C SER A 344 2.07 -7.50 -17.38
N GLN A 345 2.30 -8.82 -17.32
CA GLN A 345 3.65 -9.41 -17.38
C GLN A 345 4.34 -9.14 -18.72
N ILE A 346 3.63 -9.34 -19.83
CA ILE A 346 4.15 -9.05 -21.19
C ILE A 346 4.50 -7.57 -21.33
N ASN A 347 3.66 -6.69 -20.79
CA ASN A 347 3.85 -5.26 -20.82
C ASN A 347 5.17 -4.89 -20.13
N VAL A 348 5.46 -5.41 -18.93
CA VAL A 348 6.76 -5.18 -18.26
C VAL A 348 7.94 -5.49 -19.18
N LEU A 349 7.93 -6.67 -19.81
CA LEU A 349 9.02 -7.10 -20.69
C LEU A 349 9.09 -6.29 -21.99
N GLN A 350 7.94 -5.88 -22.52
CA GLN A 350 7.88 -5.01 -23.70
C GLN A 350 8.41 -3.61 -23.40
N GLN A 351 8.14 -3.06 -22.21
CA GLN A 351 8.66 -1.75 -21.84
C GLN A 351 10.19 -1.77 -21.66
N ILE A 352 10.77 -2.90 -21.23
CA ILE A 352 12.22 -3.10 -21.24
C ILE A 352 12.77 -3.01 -22.68
N MET A 353 12.09 -3.62 -23.66
CA MET A 353 12.46 -3.48 -25.07
C MET A 353 12.28 -2.05 -25.58
N ASN A 354 11.23 -1.35 -25.15
CA ASN A 354 11.03 0.04 -25.52
C ASN A 354 12.18 0.92 -25.03
N ILE A 355 12.64 0.73 -23.79
CA ILE A 355 13.82 1.44 -23.24
C ILE A 355 15.06 1.21 -24.11
N SER A 356 15.28 -0.03 -24.57
CA SER A 356 16.45 -0.36 -25.37
C SER A 356 16.41 0.18 -26.81
N THR A 357 15.30 0.78 -27.25
CA THR A 357 15.23 1.48 -28.54
C THR A 357 15.77 2.91 -28.50
N HIS A 358 16.00 3.50 -27.31
CA HIS A 358 16.45 4.88 -27.20
C HIS A 358 17.95 5.02 -27.51
N GLU A 359 18.27 5.75 -28.58
CA GLU A 359 19.65 5.95 -29.03
C GLU A 359 20.56 6.60 -27.96
N PHE A 360 20.03 7.53 -27.16
CA PHE A 360 20.81 8.19 -26.11
C PHE A 360 21.24 7.26 -24.96
N LEU A 361 20.70 6.03 -24.91
CA LEU A 361 21.08 4.98 -23.96
C LEU A 361 21.95 3.89 -24.59
N LYS A 362 22.10 3.89 -25.93
CA LYS A 362 22.74 2.79 -26.68
C LYS A 362 24.14 2.47 -26.15
N ASP A 363 25.01 3.46 -26.04
CA ASP A 363 26.39 3.26 -25.57
C ASP A 363 26.44 2.65 -24.16
N TYR A 364 25.50 2.99 -23.28
CA TYR A 364 25.44 2.45 -21.92
C TYR A 364 24.97 0.99 -21.91
N LEU A 365 24.02 0.63 -22.78
CA LEU A 365 23.51 -0.73 -22.93
C LEU A 365 24.54 -1.66 -23.58
N GLU A 366 25.27 -1.17 -24.60
CA GLU A 366 26.31 -1.93 -25.29
C GLU A 366 27.56 -2.11 -24.42
N ALA A 367 27.94 -1.09 -23.64
CA ALA A 367 29.06 -1.17 -22.71
C ALA A 367 28.79 -1.99 -21.44
N GLY A 368 27.56 -2.49 -21.23
CA GLY A 368 27.18 -3.19 -19.99
C GLY A 368 27.13 -2.28 -18.75
N ASN A 369 27.00 -0.97 -18.96
CA ASN A 369 26.91 0.02 -17.89
C ASN A 369 25.48 0.27 -17.44
N LEU A 370 24.48 -0.10 -18.25
CA LEU A 370 23.06 -0.02 -17.93
C LEU A 370 22.40 -1.39 -17.96
N HIS A 371 21.70 -1.72 -16.88
CA HIS A 371 21.05 -3.00 -16.64
C HIS A 371 19.54 -2.80 -16.51
N LEU A 372 18.78 -3.53 -17.32
CA LEU A 372 17.32 -3.46 -17.36
C LEU A 372 16.69 -4.67 -16.67
N HIS A 373 15.79 -4.41 -15.74
CA HIS A 373 15.15 -5.41 -14.87
C HIS A 373 13.64 -5.35 -15.00
N GLY A 374 12.99 -6.51 -15.00
CA GLY A 374 11.53 -6.64 -14.98
C GLY A 374 11.07 -7.16 -13.64
N ALA A 375 10.18 -6.43 -12.97
CA ALA A 375 9.51 -6.85 -11.75
C ALA A 375 7.99 -6.90 -11.95
N TRP A 376 7.31 -7.75 -11.20
CA TRP A 376 5.86 -7.86 -11.23
C TRP A 376 5.29 -8.11 -9.84
N PHE A 377 4.39 -7.25 -9.38
CA PHE A 377 3.81 -7.30 -8.03
C PHE A 377 2.41 -7.92 -8.06
N ASN A 378 2.19 -8.99 -7.31
CA ASN A 378 0.86 -9.55 -7.15
C ASN A 378 0.13 -8.85 -5.99
N ILE A 379 -0.90 -8.07 -6.30
CA ILE A 379 -1.64 -7.31 -5.27
C ILE A 379 -2.49 -8.19 -4.34
N TYR A 380 -2.78 -9.42 -4.73
CA TYR A 380 -3.70 -10.29 -3.99
C TYR A 380 -3.03 -10.95 -2.77
N ASP A 381 -1.78 -11.38 -2.91
CA ASP A 381 -1.00 -12.02 -1.84
C ASP A 381 0.23 -11.20 -1.42
N GLY A 382 0.57 -10.13 -2.15
CA GLY A 382 1.70 -9.26 -1.88
C GLY A 382 3.04 -9.80 -2.38
N GLU A 383 3.05 -10.88 -3.16
CA GLU A 383 4.27 -11.47 -3.71
C GLU A 383 4.90 -10.56 -4.76
N VAL A 384 6.23 -10.43 -4.73
CA VAL A 384 7.00 -9.70 -5.73
C VAL A 384 7.77 -10.71 -6.57
N PHE A 385 7.69 -10.57 -7.89
CA PHE A 385 8.38 -11.42 -8.84
C PHE A 385 9.47 -10.62 -9.56
N LEU A 386 10.61 -11.24 -9.81
CA LEU A 386 11.66 -10.75 -10.69
C LEU A 386 11.71 -11.62 -11.95
N PHE A 387 11.86 -10.99 -13.11
CA PHE A 387 12.09 -11.71 -14.36
C PHE A 387 13.54 -12.24 -14.40
N SER A 388 13.68 -13.56 -14.36
CA SER A 388 14.96 -14.24 -14.55
C SER A 388 15.16 -14.53 -16.03
N LYS A 389 16.26 -14.00 -16.60
CA LYS A 389 16.65 -14.27 -17.98
C LYS A 389 17.16 -15.71 -18.14
N ASP A 390 17.79 -16.26 -17.10
CA ASP A 390 18.27 -17.65 -17.10
C ASP A 390 17.10 -18.65 -17.09
N ARG A 391 16.07 -18.39 -16.27
CA ARG A 391 14.86 -19.23 -16.19
C ARG A 391 13.78 -18.87 -17.21
N LYS A 392 13.99 -17.78 -17.96
CA LYS A 392 13.07 -17.22 -18.97
C LYS A 392 11.67 -16.94 -18.43
N ARG A 393 11.52 -16.58 -17.16
CA ARG A 393 10.20 -16.41 -16.52
C ARG A 393 10.27 -15.48 -15.31
N PHE A 394 9.11 -14.98 -14.89
CA PHE A 394 8.95 -14.34 -13.58
C PHE A 394 9.09 -15.38 -12.46
N VAL A 395 9.96 -15.09 -11.50
CA VAL A 395 10.28 -15.91 -10.34
C VAL A 395 9.97 -15.09 -9.10
N VAL A 396 9.21 -15.66 -8.16
CA VAL A 396 8.92 -15.00 -6.88
C VAL A 396 10.22 -14.71 -6.14
N ILE A 397 10.32 -13.57 -5.48
CA ILE A 397 11.44 -13.19 -4.62
C ILE A 397 11.11 -13.65 -3.20
N ASP A 398 11.74 -14.75 -2.77
CA ASP A 398 11.61 -15.32 -1.43
C ASP A 398 12.97 -15.85 -0.93
N GLU A 399 13.04 -16.33 0.30
CA GLU A 399 14.28 -16.83 0.91
C GLU A 399 14.90 -18.01 0.14
N LYS A 400 14.11 -18.74 -0.66
CA LYS A 400 14.56 -19.90 -1.43
C LYS A 400 15.10 -19.50 -2.80
N THR A 401 14.53 -18.47 -3.43
CA THR A 401 14.91 -18.04 -4.79
C THR A 401 15.99 -16.98 -4.80
N VAL A 402 16.07 -16.14 -3.75
CA VAL A 402 17.03 -15.03 -3.64
C VAL A 402 18.47 -15.46 -3.92
N PRO A 403 19.03 -16.56 -3.35
CA PRO A 403 20.42 -16.94 -3.66
C PRO A 403 20.69 -17.13 -5.16
N SER A 404 19.75 -17.75 -5.87
CA SER A 404 19.88 -17.98 -7.32
C SER A 404 19.66 -16.71 -8.14
N LEU A 405 18.73 -15.85 -7.73
CA LEU A 405 18.47 -14.58 -8.40
C LEU A 405 19.63 -13.60 -8.20
N SER A 406 20.19 -13.53 -6.99
CA SER A 406 21.37 -12.71 -6.68
C SER A 406 22.58 -13.18 -7.49
N ALA A 407 22.85 -14.48 -7.56
CA ALA A 407 23.96 -15.00 -8.37
C ALA A 407 23.78 -14.70 -9.88
N GLU A 408 22.55 -14.74 -10.40
CA GLU A 408 22.25 -14.32 -11.77
C GLU A 408 22.53 -12.82 -11.96
N LEU A 409 22.07 -11.97 -11.03
CA LEU A 409 22.25 -10.52 -11.07
C LEU A 409 23.72 -10.12 -10.94
N GLU A 410 24.48 -10.69 -10.02
CA GLU A 410 25.92 -10.42 -9.83
C GLU A 410 26.73 -10.77 -11.09
N ARG A 411 26.41 -11.90 -11.72
CA ARG A 411 27.06 -12.33 -12.97
C ARG A 411 26.70 -11.44 -14.16
N ARG A 412 25.45 -10.97 -14.25
CA ARG A 412 24.97 -10.16 -15.39
C ARG A 412 25.20 -8.66 -15.20
N CYS A 413 25.28 -8.21 -13.96
CA CYS A 413 25.38 -6.81 -13.58
C CYS A 413 26.60 -6.60 -12.66
N PRO A 414 27.82 -6.82 -13.17
CA PRO A 414 29.01 -6.69 -12.34
C PRO A 414 29.13 -5.26 -11.80
N LEU A 415 29.59 -5.17 -10.54
CA LEU A 415 29.93 -3.89 -9.91
C LEU A 415 30.98 -3.17 -10.78
N PRO A 416 30.96 -1.83 -10.81
CA PRO A 416 32.03 -1.10 -11.49
C PRO A 416 33.38 -1.50 -10.90
N GLU A 417 34.40 -1.68 -11.74
CA GLU A 417 35.78 -1.73 -11.23
C GLU A 417 36.05 -0.37 -10.55
N ASP A 418 36.48 -0.40 -9.28
CA ASP A 418 36.85 0.80 -8.52
C ASP A 418 37.98 1.55 -9.24
N LYS A 419 37.61 2.46 -10.15
CA LYS A 419 38.49 3.55 -10.54
C LYS A 419 38.44 4.57 -9.41
N ALA A 420 39.37 4.42 -8.46
CA ALA A 420 39.64 5.44 -7.46
C ALA A 420 39.77 6.80 -8.17
N GLY A 421 38.80 7.71 -7.98
CA GLY A 421 38.93 9.08 -8.49
C GLY A 421 37.66 9.87 -8.73
N ASP A 422 36.61 9.30 -9.35
CA ASP A 422 35.58 10.15 -9.97
C ASP A 422 34.16 9.85 -9.47
N VAL A 423 33.86 10.28 -8.25
CA VAL A 423 32.47 10.61 -7.86
C VAL A 423 32.47 12.00 -7.23
N VAL A 424 32.55 13.01 -8.08
CA VAL A 424 32.10 14.36 -7.74
C VAL A 424 30.82 14.60 -8.51
N ILE A 425 29.67 14.34 -7.88
CA ILE A 425 28.40 14.89 -8.35
C ILE A 425 28.45 16.38 -8.01
N GLN A 426 29.03 17.18 -8.90
CA GLN A 426 28.88 18.63 -8.85
C GLN A 426 27.43 18.97 -9.19
N ASN A 427 26.71 19.46 -8.17
CA ASN A 427 25.57 20.38 -8.23
C ASN A 427 24.71 20.31 -9.49
N LEU A 428 23.61 19.57 -9.40
CA LEU A 428 22.40 19.89 -10.17
C LEU A 428 21.78 21.16 -9.55
N HIS A 429 22.31 22.33 -9.93
CA HIS A 429 21.65 23.63 -9.74
C HIS A 429 20.92 24.04 -11.01
#